data_AF-A0A227NG11-F1
#
_entry.id   AF-A0A227NG11-F1
#
_cell.length_a   1.000
_cell.length_b   1.000
_cell.length_c   1.000
_cell.angle_alpha   90.00
_cell.angle_beta   90.00
_cell.angle_gamma   90.00
#
_symmetry.space_group_name_H-M   'P 1'
#
loop_
_entity.id
_entity.type
_entity.pdbx_description
1 polymer ?
#
loop_
_entity_poly.entity_id
_entity_poly.type
_entity_poly.pdbx_seq_one_letter_code
_entity_poly.pdbx_strand_id
1 'polypeptide(L)'
;MKKIITLFCLHFFLLAQAQEYSSSNIHSHNDYAGKLPFYEAYSNETGVIEADVFLVNNELMVAHTAKEIAPQNTLKSLYLDPLATKFKTLGGKAYSSNKPLILMIDIKTEADPTLKLIAQQLKTYPELISNKNLKVVISGNRPSAVNWKEYPEFIYFDGRLNENYSPDQLSRVEMISEDLKEITIWNGKGVMTQADAEKVQSIIKKVHDQHKKIRFWATQDNVNTWMTLMNLKVDFIGTDNVPELTHFINNIKSTFYQNTEFHQVYVPKNALGFGKKNPKNVILLIGDGMGLTQIYAGYTANKGQLSLFNIPTQGLSITKSSDSYITDSAAGATAMATGHKSNNRFISVDENGKPLELITQQLAKKNYKTAIISAGNITDATPAAYYAHQPERSYSEQIAEDFLSNPSDILIGGGTKEFTSRKDGKDLSKVLIEKGYTFSDKFNTLDTIKNTKFIVLDDASVVSMKDGRGDFLTKSFAKATSTFAKTKNPFFIMAEGAQIDYGGHKTNVEYVVREMLDFDKLVGQAMEFVDKNPETLLIVTADHETGGLSLIDGNIEKGYVHGSFSTNDHTAVPVPVFAYGPGAENFNGVYQNTEIYTKIMALLVKK
;
A
#
# COMPACT_ATOMS: atom_id res chain seq x y z
N MET A 1 14.32 -13.35 -56.59
CA MET A 1 15.32 -12.38 -56.09
C MET A 1 14.62 -11.09 -55.68
N LYS A 2 14.48 -10.86 -54.37
CA LYS A 2 14.37 -9.54 -53.72
C LYS A 2 14.50 -9.83 -52.22
N LYS A 3 15.69 -9.57 -51.67
CA LYS A 3 16.03 -9.76 -50.26
C LYS A 3 15.39 -8.61 -49.48
N ILE A 4 14.51 -8.93 -48.54
CA ILE A 4 14.07 -8.01 -47.50
C ILE A 4 15.14 -8.05 -46.42
N ILE A 5 15.82 -6.92 -46.22
CA ILE A 5 16.79 -6.73 -45.15
C ILE A 5 15.98 -6.40 -43.90
N THR A 6 15.89 -7.35 -42.98
CA THR A 6 15.39 -7.15 -41.63
C THR A 6 16.42 -6.34 -40.84
N LEU A 7 16.09 -5.11 -40.48
CA LEU A 7 16.89 -4.25 -39.63
C LEU A 7 16.89 -4.85 -38.21
N PHE A 8 18.03 -5.37 -37.77
CA PHE A 8 18.26 -5.79 -36.39
C PHE A 8 18.46 -4.51 -35.54
N CYS A 9 17.41 -4.03 -34.88
CA CYS A 9 17.55 -3.06 -33.80
C CYS A 9 18.11 -3.77 -32.57
N LEU A 10 19.44 -3.76 -32.41
CA LEU A 10 20.10 -4.04 -31.13
C LEU A 10 19.61 -2.99 -30.10
N HIS A 11 18.64 -3.37 -29.28
CA HIS A 11 18.38 -2.69 -28.03
C HIS A 11 19.48 -3.11 -27.04
N PHE A 12 20.47 -2.24 -26.87
CA PHE A 12 21.30 -2.27 -25.67
C PHE A 12 20.37 -2.04 -24.47
N PHE A 13 20.12 -3.10 -23.69
CA PHE A 13 19.59 -2.99 -22.34
C PHE A 13 20.66 -2.32 -21.45
N LEU A 14 20.67 -0.99 -21.45
CA LEU A 14 21.11 -0.26 -20.27
C LEU A 14 19.97 -0.37 -19.28
N LEU A 15 20.15 -1.21 -18.25
CA LEU A 15 19.38 -1.12 -17.02
C LEU A 15 19.63 0.28 -16.44
N ALA A 16 18.82 1.26 -16.85
CA ALA A 16 18.71 2.51 -16.13
C ALA A 16 18.21 2.14 -14.74
N GLN A 17 19.11 2.19 -13.74
CA GLN A 17 18.71 2.10 -12.35
C GLN A 17 17.65 3.17 -12.13
N ALA A 18 16.45 2.77 -11.70
CA ALA A 18 15.44 3.73 -11.32
C ALA A 18 16.02 4.61 -10.21
N GLN A 19 15.97 5.93 -10.38
CA GLN A 19 16.35 6.87 -9.34
C GLN A 19 15.53 6.58 -8.08
N GLU A 20 16.19 6.16 -7.00
CA GLU A 20 15.58 6.07 -5.67
C GLU A 20 15.55 7.47 -5.05
N TYR A 21 14.37 7.90 -4.62
CA TYR A 21 14.19 9.16 -3.91
C TYR A 21 14.42 8.98 -2.41
N SER A 22 15.03 9.98 -1.80
CA SER A 22 15.23 10.10 -0.35
C SER A 22 15.09 11.57 0.06
N SER A 23 15.20 11.86 1.36
CA SER A 23 15.24 13.25 1.84
C SER A 23 16.33 14.10 1.15
N SER A 24 17.41 13.47 0.66
CA SER A 24 18.48 14.14 -0.11
C SER A 24 18.01 14.74 -1.45
N ASN A 25 16.81 14.38 -1.92
CA ASN A 25 16.19 14.93 -3.13
C ASN A 25 15.23 16.09 -2.82
N ILE A 26 15.05 16.44 -1.54
CA ILE A 26 14.17 17.54 -1.14
C ILE A 26 14.94 18.85 -1.21
N HIS A 27 14.31 19.85 -1.83
CA HIS A 27 14.70 21.24 -1.79
C HIS A 27 13.73 21.99 -0.88
N SER A 28 14.20 22.39 0.31
CA SER A 28 13.45 23.25 1.23
C SER A 28 13.41 24.65 0.66
N HIS A 29 12.31 24.97 -0.03
CA HIS A 29 12.06 26.28 -0.63
C HIS A 29 11.48 27.21 0.43
N ASN A 30 11.81 28.51 0.34
CA ASN A 30 11.38 29.50 1.32
C ASN A 30 11.61 29.08 2.79
N ASP A 31 12.68 28.33 3.07
CA ASP A 31 12.93 27.73 4.40
C ASP A 31 12.85 28.75 5.55
N TYR A 32 13.30 29.97 5.26
CA TYR A 32 13.30 31.12 6.19
C TYR A 32 11.90 31.62 6.57
N ALA A 33 10.86 31.27 5.81
CA ALA A 33 9.47 31.59 6.13
C ALA A 33 8.85 30.59 7.14
N GLY A 34 9.52 29.46 7.39
CA GLY A 34 9.10 28.47 8.37
C GLY A 34 9.21 28.98 9.81
N LYS A 35 8.55 28.27 10.75
CA LYS A 35 8.58 28.62 12.18
C LYS A 35 9.96 28.46 12.81
N LEU A 36 10.76 27.54 12.26
CA LEU A 36 12.11 27.21 12.70
C LEU A 36 13.04 27.21 11.49
N PRO A 37 13.43 28.39 10.97
CA PRO A 37 14.38 28.50 9.86
C PRO A 37 15.61 27.63 10.13
N PHE A 38 16.12 27.01 9.07
CA PHE A 38 17.17 26.00 9.05
C PHE A 38 16.81 24.67 9.74
N TYR A 39 16.26 24.70 10.95
CA TYR A 39 16.11 23.51 11.78
C TYR A 39 15.04 22.53 11.29
N GLU A 40 13.95 23.00 10.68
CA GLU A 40 12.91 22.11 10.14
C GLU A 40 13.47 21.26 9.01
N ALA A 41 14.06 21.89 7.99
CA ALA A 41 14.70 21.18 6.88
C ALA A 41 15.90 20.34 7.33
N TYR A 42 16.73 20.88 8.24
CA TYR A 42 17.86 20.16 8.79
C TYR A 42 17.42 18.87 9.52
N SER A 43 16.36 18.93 10.33
CA SER A 43 15.89 17.75 11.08
C SER A 43 15.30 16.66 10.17
N ASN A 44 14.85 17.02 8.98
CA ASN A 44 14.40 16.10 7.94
C ASN A 44 15.54 15.64 7.01
N GLU A 45 16.79 16.07 7.25
CA GLU A 45 17.97 15.75 6.45
C GLU A 45 17.77 16.02 4.93
N THR A 46 17.24 17.20 4.59
CA THR A 46 16.99 17.60 3.20
C THR A 46 18.28 17.74 2.38
N GLY A 47 18.18 17.64 1.05
CA GLY A 47 19.32 17.82 0.15
C GLY A 47 19.73 19.29 -0.03
N VAL A 48 18.75 20.19 -0.08
CA VAL A 48 18.95 21.63 -0.29
C VAL A 48 18.15 22.43 0.73
N ILE A 49 18.77 23.46 1.30
CA ILE A 49 18.13 24.47 2.13
C ILE A 49 18.34 25.82 1.46
N GLU A 50 17.25 26.53 1.15
CA GLU A 50 17.29 27.82 0.44
C GLU A 50 17.13 29.01 1.40
N ALA A 51 17.93 30.06 1.18
CA ALA A 51 17.78 31.35 1.83
C ALA A 51 17.75 32.48 0.80
N ASP A 52 16.69 33.29 0.81
CA ASP A 52 16.60 34.52 0.03
C ASP A 52 17.36 35.64 0.75
N VAL A 53 18.35 36.23 0.08
CA VAL A 53 19.29 37.18 0.69
C VAL A 53 19.27 38.55 0.03
N PHE A 54 19.14 39.58 0.86
CA PHE A 54 19.21 40.99 0.53
C PHE A 54 20.45 41.62 1.17
N LEU A 55 21.23 42.37 0.38
CA LEU A 55 22.26 43.26 0.91
C LEU A 55 21.62 44.58 1.37
N VAL A 56 21.62 44.85 2.68
CA VAL A 56 21.10 46.09 3.25
C VAL A 56 22.11 46.66 4.23
N ASN A 57 22.53 47.91 4.03
CA ASN A 57 23.47 48.62 4.92
C ASN A 57 24.75 47.81 5.25
N ASN A 58 25.29 47.09 4.25
CA ASN A 58 26.46 46.21 4.39
C ASN A 58 26.24 44.98 5.31
N GLU A 59 24.99 44.54 5.46
CA GLU A 59 24.61 43.30 6.15
C GLU A 59 23.80 42.40 5.19
N LEU A 60 23.88 41.07 5.37
CA LEU A 60 23.14 40.09 4.57
C LEU A 60 21.87 39.65 5.30
N MET A 61 20.75 40.24 4.90
CA MET A 61 19.43 40.04 5.49
C MET A 61 18.68 38.92 4.77
N VAL A 62 17.92 38.11 5.51
CA VAL A 62 17.09 37.05 4.96
C VAL A 62 15.62 37.42 5.06
N ALA A 63 14.92 37.41 3.91
CA ALA A 63 13.49 37.72 3.81
C ALA A 63 12.94 37.27 2.45
N HIS A 64 11.60 37.14 2.31
CA HIS A 64 10.99 36.88 1.00
C HIS A 64 10.96 38.13 0.13
N THR A 65 10.59 39.25 0.75
CA THR A 65 10.54 40.57 0.11
C THR A 65 11.28 41.61 0.93
N ALA A 66 11.69 42.70 0.28
CA ALA A 66 12.36 43.81 0.97
C ALA A 66 11.52 44.42 2.13
N LYS A 67 10.18 44.24 2.11
CA LYS A 67 9.28 44.76 3.16
C LYS A 67 9.30 43.92 4.44
N GLU A 68 9.77 42.69 4.37
CA GLU A 68 9.78 41.72 5.48
C GLU A 68 11.12 41.65 6.21
N ILE A 69 12.09 42.47 5.78
CA ILE A 69 13.43 42.49 6.36
C ILE A 69 13.35 42.88 7.84
N ALA A 70 13.82 41.98 8.70
CA ALA A 70 13.91 42.17 10.14
C ALA A 70 15.38 42.16 10.58
N PRO A 71 15.85 43.12 11.42
CA PRO A 71 17.26 43.28 11.76
C PRO A 71 17.95 42.03 12.33
N GLN A 72 17.21 41.15 12.99
CA GLN A 72 17.72 39.91 13.57
C GLN A 72 17.83 38.73 12.59
N ASN A 73 17.18 38.83 11.42
CA ASN A 73 17.13 37.78 10.41
C ASN A 73 18.27 37.98 9.42
N THR A 74 19.47 37.60 9.83
CA THR A 74 20.68 37.64 8.98
C THR A 74 21.00 36.26 8.45
N LEU A 75 21.69 36.18 7.30
CA LEU A 75 22.22 34.92 6.79
C LEU A 75 23.12 34.23 7.82
N LYS A 76 23.83 35.05 8.63
CA LYS A 76 24.68 34.58 9.72
C LYS A 76 23.87 33.83 10.78
N SER A 77 22.90 34.52 11.37
CA SER A 77 22.16 34.05 12.55
C SER A 77 21.23 32.88 12.21
N LEU A 78 20.60 32.91 11.03
CA LEU A 78 19.64 31.89 10.64
C LEU A 78 20.28 30.64 10.05
N TYR A 79 21.41 30.75 9.34
CA TYR A 79 21.97 29.62 8.58
C TYR A 79 23.42 29.31 8.93
N LEU A 80 24.35 30.26 8.81
CA LEU A 80 25.78 29.94 8.92
C LEU A 80 26.19 29.54 10.35
N ASP A 81 25.72 30.25 11.38
CA ASP A 81 26.03 29.92 12.77
C ASP A 81 25.43 28.56 13.21
N PRO A 82 24.14 28.26 12.93
CA PRO A 82 23.59 26.93 13.18
C PRO A 82 24.33 25.82 12.42
N LEU A 83 24.62 26.02 11.14
CA LEU A 83 25.31 25.05 10.30
C LEU A 83 26.72 24.74 10.81
N ALA A 84 27.52 25.78 11.12
CA ALA A 84 28.85 25.63 11.70
C ALA A 84 28.82 24.84 13.00
N THR A 85 27.84 25.13 13.86
CA THR A 85 27.64 24.40 15.12
C THR A 85 27.35 22.92 14.84
N LYS A 86 26.45 22.61 13.90
CA LYS A 86 26.13 21.22 13.54
C LYS A 86 27.34 20.46 13.00
N PHE A 87 28.07 21.04 12.05
CA PHE A 87 29.29 20.43 11.52
C PHE A 87 30.34 20.18 12.61
N LYS A 88 30.54 21.13 13.52
CA LYS A 88 31.45 20.95 14.66
C LYS A 88 31.00 19.81 15.57
N THR A 89 29.71 19.74 15.90
CA THR A 89 29.17 18.69 16.77
C THR A 89 29.17 17.29 16.15
N LEU A 90 29.08 17.19 14.82
CA LEU A 90 29.01 15.93 14.08
C LEU A 90 30.35 15.51 13.45
N GLY A 91 31.46 16.14 13.84
CA GLY A 91 32.79 15.78 13.35
C GLY A 91 32.98 16.02 11.85
N GLY A 92 32.43 17.12 11.34
CA GLY A 92 32.54 17.51 9.93
C GLY A 92 31.46 16.93 9.02
N LYS A 93 30.39 16.34 9.57
CA LYS A 93 29.25 15.86 8.78
C LYS A 93 28.12 16.89 8.80
N ALA A 94 27.40 17.01 7.68
CA ALA A 94 26.18 17.82 7.62
C ALA A 94 25.06 17.20 8.45
N TYR A 95 24.93 15.87 8.38
CA TYR A 95 23.90 15.09 9.07
C TYR A 95 24.51 13.88 9.77
N SER A 96 23.78 13.31 10.74
CA SER A 96 24.16 12.04 11.38
C SER A 96 24.30 10.90 10.37
N SER A 97 23.45 10.89 9.34
CA SER A 97 23.49 9.95 8.22
C SER A 97 24.65 10.17 7.25
N ASN A 98 25.46 11.21 7.44
CA ASN A 98 26.57 11.59 6.55
C ASN A 98 26.15 11.95 5.11
N LYS A 99 24.86 12.25 4.89
CA LYS A 99 24.38 12.83 3.61
C LYS A 99 25.03 14.21 3.37
N PRO A 100 25.30 14.58 2.11
CA PRO A 100 25.74 15.93 1.77
C PRO A 100 24.58 16.93 1.88
N LEU A 101 24.92 18.21 2.02
CA LEU A 101 23.97 19.32 2.08
C LEU A 101 24.37 20.41 1.08
N ILE A 102 23.38 21.01 0.43
CA ILE A 102 23.53 22.23 -0.34
C ILE A 102 22.85 23.37 0.43
N LEU A 103 23.60 24.42 0.75
CA LEU A 103 23.03 25.70 1.15
C LEU A 103 22.88 26.55 -0.12
N MET A 104 21.64 26.72 -0.58
CA MET A 104 21.34 27.60 -1.70
C MET A 104 21.08 29.02 -1.16
N ILE A 105 21.80 29.99 -1.70
CA ILE A 105 21.61 31.41 -1.40
C ILE A 105 21.07 32.08 -2.66
N ASP A 106 19.81 32.48 -2.63
CA ASP A 106 19.15 33.19 -3.72
C ASP A 106 19.29 34.71 -3.50
N ILE A 107 20.07 35.37 -4.36
CA ILE A 107 20.37 36.79 -4.20
C ILE A 107 19.21 37.63 -4.76
N LYS A 108 18.62 38.49 -3.93
CA LYS A 108 17.52 39.40 -4.31
C LYS A 108 17.96 40.85 -4.60
N THR A 109 19.21 41.17 -4.31
CA THR A 109 19.84 42.49 -4.58
C THR A 109 20.89 42.41 -5.68
N GLU A 110 21.65 43.48 -5.92
CA GLU A 110 22.74 43.49 -6.91
C GLU A 110 23.76 42.36 -6.68
N ALA A 111 24.02 41.57 -7.72
CA ALA A 111 24.74 40.31 -7.63
C ALA A 111 26.16 40.44 -7.06
N ASP A 112 26.98 41.30 -7.67
CA ASP A 112 28.40 41.40 -7.34
C ASP A 112 28.70 41.91 -5.92
N PRO A 113 28.12 43.04 -5.44
CA PRO A 113 28.38 43.49 -4.07
C PRO A 113 27.84 42.51 -3.03
N THR A 114 26.69 41.88 -3.29
CA THR A 114 26.09 40.89 -2.38
C THR A 114 26.96 39.63 -2.29
N LEU A 115 27.39 39.08 -3.43
CA LEU A 115 28.20 37.87 -3.46
C LEU A 115 29.61 38.10 -2.89
N LYS A 116 30.19 39.29 -3.05
CA LYS A 116 31.45 39.65 -2.38
C LYS A 116 31.31 39.59 -0.86
N LEU A 117 30.21 40.11 -0.30
CA LEU A 117 29.98 40.04 1.14
C LEU A 117 29.69 38.61 1.61
N ILE A 118 28.91 37.83 0.84
CA ILE A 118 28.68 36.39 1.12
C ILE A 118 30.02 35.66 1.19
N ALA A 119 30.90 35.87 0.21
CA ALA A 119 32.21 35.23 0.17
C ALA A 119 33.12 35.66 1.33
N GLN A 120 33.06 36.93 1.76
CA GLN A 120 33.79 37.43 2.93
C GLN A 120 33.29 36.78 4.21
N GLN A 121 31.98 36.68 4.39
CA GLN A 121 31.38 36.06 5.56
C GLN A 121 31.66 34.55 5.60
N LEU A 122 31.55 33.82 4.48
CA LEU A 122 31.87 32.39 4.43
C LEU A 122 33.33 32.08 4.77
N LYS A 123 34.28 32.98 4.45
CA LYS A 123 35.69 32.84 4.84
C LYS A 123 35.90 32.86 6.35
N THR A 124 34.95 33.37 7.15
CA THR A 124 35.03 33.27 8.62
C THR A 124 34.62 31.90 9.14
N TYR A 125 34.18 30.97 8.28
CA TYR A 125 33.77 29.60 8.61
C TYR A 125 34.62 28.58 7.82
N PRO A 126 35.94 28.47 8.08
CA PRO A 126 36.82 27.54 7.36
C PRO A 126 36.34 26.08 7.40
N GLU A 127 35.68 25.67 8.48
CA GLU A 127 35.10 24.33 8.66
C GLU A 127 33.93 24.04 7.71
N LEU A 128 33.26 25.08 7.19
CA LEU A 128 32.18 24.95 6.23
C LEU A 128 32.73 24.92 4.80
N ILE A 129 33.56 25.91 4.43
CA ILE A 129 34.04 26.07 3.05
C ILE A 129 35.07 25.02 2.61
N SER A 130 35.75 24.34 3.54
CA SER A 130 36.66 23.24 3.23
C SER A 130 35.96 21.87 3.21
N ASN A 131 34.68 21.82 3.54
CA ASN A 131 33.98 20.57 3.74
C ASN A 131 33.35 20.04 2.45
N LYS A 132 33.79 18.87 2.00
CA LYS A 132 33.25 18.20 0.81
C LYS A 132 31.76 17.81 0.90
N ASN A 133 31.21 17.74 2.11
CA ASN A 133 29.80 17.40 2.34
C ASN A 133 28.90 18.65 2.37
N LEU A 134 29.44 19.84 2.18
CA LEU A 134 28.68 21.08 2.02
C LEU A 134 29.03 21.74 0.69
N LYS A 135 28.00 22.19 -0.03
CA LYS A 135 28.18 23.12 -1.14
C LYS A 135 27.36 24.37 -0.89
N VAL A 136 27.94 25.53 -1.17
CA VAL A 136 27.21 26.80 -1.20
C VAL A 136 26.93 27.13 -2.65
N VAL A 137 25.65 27.21 -3.00
CA VAL A 137 25.18 27.43 -4.39
C VAL A 137 24.46 28.77 -4.47
N ILE A 138 24.88 29.62 -5.40
CA ILE A 138 24.28 30.93 -5.62
C ILE A 138 23.21 30.85 -6.71
N SER A 139 21.99 31.27 -6.39
CA SER A 139 20.87 31.43 -7.32
C SER A 139 20.35 32.88 -7.33
N GLY A 140 19.21 33.13 -7.96
CA GLY A 140 18.61 34.46 -8.09
C GLY A 140 19.45 35.39 -8.97
N ASN A 141 19.71 36.61 -8.48
CA ASN A 141 20.57 37.58 -9.14
C ASN A 141 22.05 37.21 -8.97
N ARG A 142 22.55 36.32 -9.83
CA ARG A 142 23.95 35.88 -9.86
C ARG A 142 24.78 36.62 -10.92
N PRO A 143 26.09 36.78 -10.72
CA PRO A 143 26.98 37.37 -11.73
C PRO A 143 26.99 36.54 -13.02
N SER A 144 27.35 37.19 -14.13
CA SER A 144 27.56 36.50 -15.41
C SER A 144 28.64 35.41 -15.27
N ALA A 145 28.44 34.27 -15.95
CA ALA A 145 29.33 33.11 -15.85
C ALA A 145 30.78 33.40 -16.25
N VAL A 146 31.02 34.45 -17.04
CA VAL A 146 32.38 34.90 -17.42
C VAL A 146 33.17 35.46 -16.23
N ASN A 147 32.48 35.94 -15.20
CA ASN A 147 33.08 36.56 -14.00
C ASN A 147 33.23 35.56 -12.83
N TRP A 148 32.73 34.32 -12.94
CA TRP A 148 32.77 33.36 -11.83
C TRP A 148 34.18 33.01 -11.34
N LYS A 149 35.19 33.13 -12.21
CA LYS A 149 36.61 32.97 -11.85
C LYS A 149 37.13 33.99 -10.84
N GLU A 150 36.43 35.12 -10.68
CA GLU A 150 36.77 36.17 -9.71
C GLU A 150 36.30 35.82 -8.30
N TYR A 151 35.41 34.82 -8.17
CA TYR A 151 34.85 34.36 -6.90
C TYR A 151 35.52 33.07 -6.43
N PRO A 152 35.73 32.89 -5.10
CA PRO A 152 36.37 31.70 -4.54
C PRO A 152 35.81 30.37 -5.05
N GLU A 153 36.69 29.36 -5.18
CA GLU A 153 36.33 28.03 -5.73
C GLU A 153 35.28 27.28 -4.92
N PHE A 154 35.14 27.57 -3.62
CA PHE A 154 34.11 26.97 -2.76
C PHE A 154 32.68 27.48 -3.06
N ILE A 155 32.52 28.48 -3.94
CA ILE A 155 31.22 28.99 -4.39
C ILE A 155 30.83 28.32 -5.71
N TYR A 156 29.68 27.66 -5.68
CA TYR A 156 29.01 27.06 -6.83
C TYR A 156 27.81 27.91 -7.26
N PHE A 157 27.25 27.63 -8.43
CA PHE A 157 26.15 28.38 -9.01
C PHE A 157 25.02 27.48 -9.49
N ASP A 158 23.81 28.03 -9.43
CA ASP A 158 22.62 27.48 -10.07
C ASP A 158 22.59 27.92 -11.54
N GLY A 159 22.69 26.97 -12.46
CA GLY A 159 22.72 27.21 -13.90
C GLY A 159 21.33 27.54 -14.46
N ARG A 160 21.30 28.05 -15.70
CA ARG A 160 20.08 28.35 -16.46
C ARG A 160 20.09 27.61 -17.80
N LEU A 161 18.94 27.12 -18.27
CA LEU A 161 18.86 26.30 -19.48
C LEU A 161 19.23 27.04 -20.77
N ASN A 162 19.05 28.36 -20.78
CA ASN A 162 19.29 29.24 -21.92
C ASN A 162 20.74 29.79 -21.97
N GLU A 163 21.60 29.43 -21.02
CA GLU A 163 23.01 29.79 -21.00
C GLU A 163 23.88 28.62 -21.47
N ASN A 164 24.96 28.92 -22.19
CA ASN A 164 25.96 27.94 -22.59
C ASN A 164 27.21 28.14 -21.75
N TYR A 165 27.69 27.08 -21.11
CA TYR A 165 28.85 27.11 -20.23
C TYR A 165 30.07 26.47 -20.92
N SER A 166 31.24 27.10 -20.77
CA SER A 166 32.51 26.40 -21.00
C SER A 166 32.68 25.26 -19.99
N PRO A 167 33.57 24.26 -20.23
CA PRO A 167 33.83 23.20 -19.26
C PRO A 167 34.19 23.72 -17.86
N ASP A 168 35.01 24.77 -17.78
CA ASP A 168 35.39 25.40 -16.51
C ASP A 168 34.20 26.06 -15.81
N GLN A 169 33.33 26.75 -16.55
CA GLN A 169 32.10 27.33 -15.99
C GLN A 169 31.13 26.24 -15.53
N LEU A 170 30.93 25.21 -16.34
CA LEU A 170 30.07 24.09 -16.03
C LEU A 170 30.55 23.34 -14.78
N SER A 171 31.87 23.28 -14.52
CA SER A 171 32.42 22.70 -13.29
C SER A 171 31.98 23.44 -12.02
N ARG A 172 31.63 24.73 -12.14
CA ARG A 172 31.09 25.58 -11.07
C ARG A 172 29.56 25.52 -10.95
N VAL A 173 28.87 24.86 -11.87
CA VAL A 173 27.40 24.66 -11.82
C VAL A 173 27.08 23.42 -10.99
N GLU A 174 26.30 23.55 -9.92
CA GLU A 174 25.87 22.39 -9.11
C GLU A 174 24.59 21.74 -9.63
N MET A 175 23.63 22.58 -10.00
CA MET A 175 22.34 22.19 -10.57
C MET A 175 21.90 23.24 -11.58
N ILE A 176 20.88 22.91 -12.36
CA ILE A 176 20.20 23.83 -13.27
C ILE A 176 18.75 23.93 -12.84
N SER A 177 18.29 25.14 -12.54
CA SER A 177 16.90 25.43 -12.20
C SER A 177 16.16 26.09 -13.36
N GLU A 178 14.87 25.77 -13.53
CA GLU A 178 13.99 26.43 -14.50
C GLU A 178 12.56 26.63 -13.96
N ASP A 179 11.87 27.68 -14.44
CA ASP A 179 10.43 27.85 -14.19
C ASP A 179 9.64 26.78 -14.95
N LEU A 180 8.87 25.95 -14.24
CA LEU A 180 8.05 24.95 -14.90
C LEU A 180 6.99 25.58 -15.82
N LYS A 181 6.52 26.80 -15.51
CA LYS A 181 5.46 27.50 -16.27
C LYS A 181 5.91 27.94 -17.65
N GLU A 182 7.21 28.13 -17.85
CA GLU A 182 7.77 28.45 -19.17
C GLU A 182 7.77 27.22 -20.11
N ILE A 183 7.54 26.02 -19.56
CA ILE A 183 7.61 24.75 -20.30
C ILE A 183 6.20 24.17 -20.51
N THR A 184 5.35 24.25 -19.49
CA THR A 184 4.01 23.66 -19.49
C THR A 184 2.99 24.53 -18.74
N ILE A 185 1.73 24.44 -19.16
CA ILE A 185 0.58 25.05 -18.48
C ILE A 185 0.04 24.20 -17.31
N TRP A 186 0.63 23.02 -17.08
CA TRP A 186 0.19 22.11 -16.03
C TRP A 186 0.38 22.74 -14.65
N ASN A 187 -0.70 22.75 -13.88
CA ASN A 187 -0.80 23.46 -12.60
C ASN A 187 -0.66 22.53 -11.39
N GLY A 188 -0.06 21.36 -11.55
CA GLY A 188 0.09 20.38 -10.48
C GLY A 188 -1.15 19.52 -10.20
N LYS A 189 -2.26 19.69 -10.94
CA LYS A 189 -3.47 18.85 -10.82
C LYS A 189 -3.69 17.97 -12.04
N GLY A 190 -4.16 16.75 -11.79
CA GLY A 190 -4.37 15.75 -12.84
C GLY A 190 -3.07 15.33 -13.52
N VAL A 191 -3.20 14.53 -14.56
CA VAL A 191 -2.06 14.01 -15.33
C VAL A 191 -1.55 15.07 -16.31
N MET A 192 -0.24 15.29 -16.33
CA MET A 192 0.40 16.13 -17.35
C MET A 192 0.14 15.56 -18.74
N THR A 193 -0.19 16.41 -19.73
CA THR A 193 -0.40 15.93 -21.10
C THR A 193 0.86 15.26 -21.63
N GLN A 194 0.72 14.27 -22.51
CA GLN A 194 1.88 13.57 -23.09
C GLN A 194 2.86 14.56 -23.75
N ALA A 195 2.34 15.52 -24.52
CA ALA A 195 3.17 16.51 -25.21
C ALA A 195 3.97 17.39 -24.24
N ASP A 196 3.39 17.77 -23.10
CA ASP A 196 4.11 18.55 -22.09
C ASP A 196 5.10 17.68 -21.31
N ALA A 197 4.74 16.44 -20.98
CA ALA A 197 5.65 15.50 -20.35
C ALA A 197 6.89 15.24 -21.22
N GLU A 198 6.71 15.09 -22.54
CA GLU A 198 7.83 14.92 -23.49
C GLU A 198 8.75 16.14 -23.54
N LYS A 199 8.21 17.38 -23.49
CA LYS A 199 9.02 18.60 -23.41
C LYS A 199 9.85 18.63 -22.13
N VAL A 200 9.21 18.38 -20.98
CA VAL A 200 9.89 18.36 -19.67
C VAL A 200 10.96 17.27 -19.65
N GLN A 201 10.67 16.06 -20.13
CA GLN A 201 11.65 14.97 -20.22
C GLN A 201 12.83 15.31 -21.13
N SER A 202 12.59 15.98 -22.27
CA SER A 202 13.66 16.41 -23.16
C SER A 202 14.63 17.37 -22.47
N ILE A 203 14.09 18.31 -21.67
CA ILE A 203 14.88 19.24 -20.87
C ILE A 203 15.68 18.51 -19.79
N ILE A 204 15.02 17.63 -19.02
CA ILE A 204 15.68 16.81 -17.99
C ILE A 204 16.84 16.04 -18.61
N LYS A 205 16.61 15.37 -19.76
CA LYS A 205 17.64 14.65 -20.50
C LYS A 205 18.81 15.57 -20.90
N LYS A 206 18.53 16.75 -21.44
CA LYS A 206 19.58 17.71 -21.85
C LYS A 206 20.47 18.13 -20.66
N VAL A 207 19.89 18.26 -19.46
CA VAL A 207 20.63 18.59 -18.24
C VAL A 207 21.43 17.38 -17.73
N HIS A 208 20.84 16.19 -17.73
CA HIS A 208 21.51 14.95 -17.34
C HIS A 208 22.66 14.56 -18.27
N ASP A 209 22.54 14.84 -19.58
CA ASP A 209 23.62 14.64 -20.57
C ASP A 209 24.87 15.52 -20.27
N GLN A 210 24.72 16.58 -19.46
CA GLN A 210 25.81 17.43 -18.97
C GLN A 210 26.33 17.00 -17.59
N HIS A 211 25.86 15.86 -17.07
CA HIS A 211 26.11 15.36 -15.71
C HIS A 211 25.72 16.37 -14.61
N LYS A 212 24.64 17.13 -14.86
CA LYS A 212 24.07 18.08 -13.90
C LYS A 212 22.73 17.60 -13.39
N LYS A 213 22.36 18.10 -12.21
CA LYS A 213 21.06 17.88 -11.58
C LYS A 213 20.08 18.96 -12.02
N ILE A 214 18.80 18.64 -12.09
CA ILE A 214 17.73 19.58 -12.44
C ILE A 214 16.74 19.79 -11.30
N ARG A 215 16.30 21.04 -11.14
CA ARG A 215 15.18 21.45 -10.28
C ARG A 215 14.20 22.26 -11.12
N PHE A 216 12.91 22.08 -10.89
CA PHE A 216 11.90 23.02 -11.38
C PHE A 216 11.31 23.81 -10.23
N TRP A 217 11.11 25.11 -10.42
CA TRP A 217 10.37 25.98 -9.49
C TRP A 217 9.01 26.38 -10.05
N ALA A 218 8.23 27.12 -9.26
CA ALA A 218 6.81 27.38 -9.50
C ALA A 218 5.93 26.11 -9.55
N THR A 219 6.35 25.08 -8.83
CA THR A 219 5.60 23.83 -8.61
C THR A 219 4.55 24.01 -7.50
N GLN A 220 3.73 22.99 -7.28
CA GLN A 220 2.73 22.96 -6.19
C GLN A 220 3.11 21.94 -5.12
N ASP A 221 2.74 22.21 -3.88
CA ASP A 221 2.93 21.29 -2.75
C ASP A 221 1.73 20.35 -2.60
N ASN A 222 1.76 19.28 -3.38
CA ASN A 222 0.83 18.18 -3.26
C ASN A 222 1.41 16.89 -3.84
N VAL A 223 0.87 15.76 -3.39
CA VAL A 223 1.26 14.41 -3.80
C VAL A 223 1.31 14.24 -5.32
N ASN A 224 0.28 14.69 -6.05
CA ASN A 224 0.24 14.56 -7.51
C ASN A 224 1.43 15.26 -8.19
N THR A 225 1.79 16.43 -7.68
CA THR A 225 2.92 17.19 -8.22
C THR A 225 4.24 16.49 -7.94
N TRP A 226 4.47 16.11 -6.69
CA TRP A 226 5.71 15.43 -6.29
C TRP A 226 5.89 14.12 -7.06
N MET A 227 4.84 13.30 -7.17
CA MET A 227 4.87 12.05 -7.93
C MET A 227 5.16 12.26 -9.41
N THR A 228 4.49 13.22 -10.04
CA THR A 228 4.73 13.52 -11.45
C THR A 228 6.19 13.89 -11.69
N LEU A 229 6.76 14.79 -10.88
CA LEU A 229 8.16 15.19 -11.02
C LEU A 229 9.14 14.03 -10.74
N MET A 230 8.83 13.17 -9.76
CA MET A 230 9.62 11.96 -9.49
C MET A 230 9.57 10.93 -10.64
N ASN A 231 8.39 10.77 -11.25
CA ASN A 231 8.19 9.90 -12.41
C ASN A 231 8.96 10.44 -13.64
N LEU A 232 9.05 11.76 -13.79
CA LEU A 232 9.84 12.43 -14.82
C LEU A 232 11.35 12.46 -14.54
N LYS A 233 11.80 12.02 -13.36
CA LYS A 233 13.23 11.98 -12.94
C LYS A 233 13.85 13.35 -12.67
N VAL A 234 13.08 14.25 -12.07
CA VAL A 234 13.62 15.51 -11.53
C VAL A 234 14.49 15.23 -10.30
N ASP A 235 15.68 15.82 -10.21
CA ASP A 235 16.64 15.50 -9.13
C ASP A 235 16.26 16.09 -7.78
N PHE A 236 15.80 17.34 -7.79
CA PHE A 236 15.39 18.07 -6.60
C PHE A 236 13.93 18.51 -6.69
N ILE A 237 13.13 18.07 -5.72
CA ILE A 237 11.72 18.42 -5.59
C ILE A 237 11.61 19.57 -4.59
N GLY A 238 11.20 20.74 -5.08
CA GLY A 238 10.92 21.92 -4.25
C GLY A 238 9.65 21.73 -3.43
N THR A 239 9.69 22.14 -2.16
CA THR A 239 8.53 22.18 -1.28
C THR A 239 8.66 23.30 -0.24
N ASP A 240 7.56 23.96 0.09
CA ASP A 240 7.43 24.83 1.26
C ASP A 240 6.95 24.00 2.49
N ASN A 241 6.54 22.74 2.31
CA ASN A 241 6.18 21.79 3.38
C ASN A 241 7.11 20.58 3.42
N VAL A 242 8.31 20.77 4.00
CA VAL A 242 9.35 19.73 4.09
C VAL A 242 8.90 18.48 4.86
N PRO A 243 8.25 18.58 6.04
CA PRO A 243 7.84 17.39 6.78
C PRO A 243 6.90 16.48 5.98
N GLU A 244 5.96 17.07 5.23
CA GLU A 244 4.97 16.31 4.45
C GLU A 244 5.63 15.56 3.27
N LEU A 245 6.47 16.23 2.48
CA LEU A 245 7.21 15.57 1.40
C LEU A 245 8.20 14.52 1.93
N THR A 246 8.84 14.78 3.08
CA THR A 246 9.74 13.79 3.72
C THR A 246 8.97 12.54 4.14
N HIS A 247 7.81 12.71 4.77
CA HIS A 247 6.93 11.61 5.13
C HIS A 247 6.49 10.83 3.89
N PHE A 248 6.07 11.54 2.83
CA PHE A 248 5.68 10.93 1.56
C PHE A 248 6.81 10.05 0.98
N ILE A 249 8.03 10.62 0.81
CA ILE A 249 9.18 9.90 0.24
C ILE A 249 9.55 8.66 1.07
N ASN A 250 9.56 8.78 2.40
CA ASN A 250 9.91 7.66 3.28
C ASN A 250 8.92 6.48 3.18
N ASN A 251 7.67 6.76 2.83
CA ASN A 251 6.62 5.75 2.73
C ASN A 251 6.50 5.11 1.34
N ILE A 252 7.12 5.67 0.29
CA ILE A 252 7.04 5.13 -1.09
C ILE A 252 7.32 3.63 -1.12
N LYS A 253 8.30 3.13 -0.36
CA LYS A 253 8.67 1.70 -0.36
C LYS A 253 7.55 0.78 0.16
N SER A 254 6.73 1.23 1.11
CA SER A 254 5.59 0.45 1.58
C SER A 254 4.32 0.71 0.78
N THR A 255 4.19 1.87 0.13
CA THR A 255 2.99 2.27 -0.60
C THR A 255 3.06 2.04 -2.10
N PHE A 256 4.19 1.59 -2.64
CA PHE A 256 4.34 1.22 -4.04
C PHE A 256 4.56 -0.29 -4.20
N TYR A 257 3.94 -0.88 -5.22
CA TYR A 257 4.24 -2.23 -5.64
C TYR A 257 4.13 -2.38 -7.15
N GLN A 258 5.12 -3.03 -7.76
CA GLN A 258 5.03 -3.50 -9.14
C GLN A 258 5.06 -5.02 -9.15
N ASN A 259 3.98 -5.62 -9.63
CA ASN A 259 3.87 -7.05 -9.75
C ASN A 259 4.65 -7.56 -10.97
N THR A 260 5.33 -8.68 -10.79
CA THR A 260 6.08 -9.38 -11.84
C THR A 260 5.50 -10.75 -12.16
N GLU A 261 4.54 -11.22 -11.37
CA GLU A 261 3.93 -12.55 -11.49
C GLU A 261 2.43 -12.43 -11.74
N PHE A 262 1.99 -12.76 -12.95
CA PHE A 262 0.60 -12.63 -13.38
C PHE A 262 -0.06 -14.01 -13.42
N HIS A 263 -1.33 -14.10 -13.01
CA HIS A 263 -2.09 -15.34 -13.13
C HIS A 263 -3.23 -15.22 -14.15
N GLN A 264 -3.55 -16.36 -14.77
CA GLN A 264 -4.67 -16.46 -15.69
C GLN A 264 -5.98 -16.39 -14.90
N VAL A 265 -6.89 -15.52 -15.36
CA VAL A 265 -8.20 -15.37 -14.73
C VAL A 265 -9.19 -16.40 -15.27
N TYR A 266 -10.11 -16.82 -14.41
CA TYR A 266 -11.21 -17.67 -14.84
C TYR A 266 -12.39 -16.82 -15.32
N VAL A 267 -12.93 -17.14 -16.49
CA VAL A 267 -14.16 -16.54 -17.02
C VAL A 267 -15.30 -17.56 -16.90
N PRO A 268 -16.39 -17.24 -16.17
CA PRO A 268 -17.53 -18.13 -16.02
C PRO A 268 -18.15 -18.53 -17.36
N LYS A 269 -18.50 -19.81 -17.50
CA LYS A 269 -19.05 -20.38 -18.75
C LYS A 269 -20.57 -20.30 -18.82
N ASN A 270 -21.26 -20.26 -17.68
CA ASN A 270 -22.73 -20.23 -17.62
C ASN A 270 -23.29 -18.81 -17.35
N ALA A 271 -22.94 -17.84 -18.19
CA ALA A 271 -23.40 -16.45 -18.05
C ALA A 271 -24.93 -16.26 -18.21
N LEU A 272 -25.64 -17.20 -18.84
CA LEU A 272 -27.07 -17.10 -19.19
C LEU A 272 -28.02 -17.78 -18.17
N GLY A 273 -27.58 -17.87 -16.92
CA GLY A 273 -28.44 -18.11 -15.77
C GLY A 273 -28.67 -19.58 -15.46
N PHE A 274 -28.43 -19.97 -14.21
CA PHE A 274 -28.69 -21.31 -13.64
C PHE A 274 -30.20 -21.67 -13.58
N GLY A 275 -31.07 -20.90 -14.24
CA GLY A 275 -32.52 -20.89 -14.08
C GLY A 275 -32.96 -20.39 -12.70
N LYS A 276 -34.27 -20.36 -12.43
CA LYS A 276 -34.84 -20.11 -11.08
C LYS A 276 -34.67 -21.32 -10.16
N LYS A 277 -33.50 -21.97 -10.19
CA LYS A 277 -33.20 -23.12 -9.33
C LYS A 277 -32.64 -22.62 -8.01
N ASN A 278 -32.97 -23.33 -6.92
CA ASN A 278 -32.34 -23.09 -5.63
C ASN A 278 -31.00 -23.84 -5.56
N PRO A 279 -29.96 -23.26 -4.91
CA PRO A 279 -28.72 -23.97 -4.64
C PRO A 279 -28.96 -25.13 -3.68
N LYS A 280 -28.17 -26.21 -3.84
CA LYS A 280 -27.98 -27.24 -2.82
C LYS A 280 -26.76 -26.94 -1.96
N ASN A 281 -25.69 -26.45 -2.58
CA ASN A 281 -24.41 -26.19 -1.92
C ASN A 281 -24.12 -24.69 -1.88
N VAL A 282 -23.33 -24.26 -0.89
CA VAL A 282 -22.87 -22.88 -0.77
C VAL A 282 -21.38 -22.84 -0.51
N ILE A 283 -20.70 -21.94 -1.22
CA ILE A 283 -19.32 -21.55 -0.97
C ILE A 283 -19.34 -20.05 -0.65
N LEU A 284 -18.90 -19.70 0.55
CA LEU A 284 -18.70 -18.34 0.99
C LEU A 284 -17.20 -18.07 1.10
N LEU A 285 -16.70 -17.16 0.27
CA LEU A 285 -15.32 -16.71 0.30
C LEU A 285 -15.26 -15.32 0.93
N ILE A 286 -14.43 -15.15 1.95
CA ILE A 286 -14.25 -13.88 2.66
C ILE A 286 -12.80 -13.41 2.45
N GLY A 287 -12.60 -12.28 1.79
CA GLY A 287 -11.33 -11.56 1.83
C GLY A 287 -11.39 -10.60 3.01
N ASP A 288 -10.75 -10.92 4.13
CA ASP A 288 -10.76 -10.05 5.32
C ASP A 288 -10.16 -8.68 4.96
N GLY A 289 -10.85 -7.58 5.27
CA GLY A 289 -10.41 -6.23 4.92
C GLY A 289 -10.47 -5.89 3.40
N MET A 290 -11.05 -6.74 2.56
CA MET A 290 -11.07 -6.61 1.10
C MET A 290 -12.13 -5.61 0.59
N GLY A 291 -11.85 -4.33 0.75
CA GLY A 291 -12.60 -3.24 0.12
C GLY A 291 -12.37 -3.14 -1.40
N LEU A 292 -13.10 -2.22 -2.04
CA LEU A 292 -13.05 -2.04 -3.50
C LEU A 292 -11.66 -1.59 -3.99
N THR A 293 -10.94 -0.81 -3.19
CA THR A 293 -9.61 -0.31 -3.56
C THR A 293 -8.52 -1.38 -3.44
N GLN A 294 -8.63 -2.29 -2.47
CA GLN A 294 -7.80 -3.49 -2.36
C GLN A 294 -8.00 -4.38 -3.60
N ILE A 295 -9.25 -4.58 -4.03
CA ILE A 295 -9.57 -5.32 -5.26
C ILE A 295 -8.99 -4.64 -6.49
N TYR A 296 -9.19 -3.32 -6.64
CA TYR A 296 -8.70 -2.60 -7.82
C TYR A 296 -7.16 -2.51 -7.87
N ALA A 297 -6.49 -2.54 -6.71
CA ALA A 297 -5.04 -2.70 -6.64
C ALA A 297 -4.60 -4.04 -7.23
N GLY A 298 -5.26 -5.15 -6.85
CA GLY A 298 -5.07 -6.46 -7.47
C GLY A 298 -5.32 -6.46 -8.98
N TYR A 299 -6.41 -5.85 -9.43
CA TYR A 299 -6.74 -5.71 -10.86
C TYR A 299 -5.65 -5.00 -11.65
N THR A 300 -5.16 -3.87 -11.14
CA THR A 300 -4.09 -3.10 -11.77
C THR A 300 -2.79 -3.90 -11.80
N ALA A 301 -2.44 -4.54 -10.68
CA ALA A 301 -1.25 -5.37 -10.56
C ALA A 301 -1.29 -6.64 -11.44
N ASN A 302 -2.47 -7.15 -11.77
CA ASN A 302 -2.66 -8.27 -12.68
C ASN A 302 -3.04 -7.84 -14.10
N LYS A 303 -2.58 -6.65 -14.52
CA LYS A 303 -2.70 -6.13 -15.88
C LYS A 303 -4.14 -6.04 -16.40
N GLY A 304 -5.04 -5.63 -15.53
CA GLY A 304 -6.42 -5.35 -15.88
C GLY A 304 -7.28 -6.61 -15.93
N GLN A 305 -6.94 -7.63 -15.13
CA GLN A 305 -7.67 -8.89 -15.09
C GLN A 305 -7.82 -9.38 -13.66
N LEU A 306 -9.04 -9.73 -13.25
CA LEU A 306 -9.33 -10.53 -12.06
C LEU A 306 -10.43 -11.54 -12.38
N SER A 307 -10.33 -12.73 -11.80
CA SER A 307 -11.41 -13.73 -11.83
C SER A 307 -12.67 -13.16 -11.15
N LEU A 308 -12.50 -12.47 -10.03
CA LEU A 308 -13.57 -11.80 -9.28
C LEU A 308 -14.42 -10.85 -10.15
N PHE A 309 -13.77 -10.05 -11.01
CA PHE A 309 -14.46 -9.10 -11.89
C PHE A 309 -15.21 -9.75 -13.06
N ASN A 310 -15.01 -11.05 -13.30
CA ASN A 310 -15.82 -11.79 -14.27
C ASN A 310 -17.15 -12.29 -13.67
N ILE A 311 -17.42 -12.06 -12.38
CA ILE A 311 -18.71 -12.38 -11.75
C ILE A 311 -19.75 -11.29 -12.10
N PRO A 312 -20.87 -11.66 -12.76
CA PRO A 312 -21.82 -10.67 -13.28
C PRO A 312 -22.72 -10.05 -12.21
N THR A 313 -23.00 -10.75 -11.10
CA THR A 313 -23.88 -10.27 -10.04
C THR A 313 -23.09 -9.60 -8.93
N GLN A 314 -23.43 -8.36 -8.62
CA GLN A 314 -22.69 -7.52 -7.68
C GLN A 314 -23.64 -6.72 -6.77
N GLY A 315 -23.25 -6.54 -5.52
CA GLY A 315 -23.93 -5.72 -4.52
C GLY A 315 -22.94 -5.09 -3.53
N LEU A 316 -23.46 -4.37 -2.54
CA LEU A 316 -22.69 -3.77 -1.46
C LEU A 316 -23.27 -4.16 -0.10
N SER A 317 -22.40 -4.48 0.83
CA SER A 317 -22.72 -4.89 2.20
C SER A 317 -22.31 -3.80 3.20
N ILE A 318 -23.25 -3.35 4.02
CA ILE A 318 -23.02 -2.39 5.11
C ILE A 318 -22.58 -3.17 6.36
N THR A 319 -21.41 -2.82 6.90
CA THR A 319 -20.65 -3.69 7.80
C THR A 319 -20.70 -3.31 9.28
N LYS A 320 -21.19 -2.11 9.64
CA LYS A 320 -21.19 -1.60 11.03
C LYS A 320 -21.59 -2.65 12.09
N SER A 321 -21.00 -2.59 13.28
CA SER A 321 -21.38 -3.44 14.41
C SER A 321 -22.62 -2.87 15.14
N SER A 322 -23.05 -3.54 16.21
CA SER A 322 -24.11 -3.04 17.08
C SER A 322 -23.70 -1.77 17.86
N ASP A 323 -22.44 -1.73 18.32
CA ASP A 323 -21.90 -0.75 19.24
C ASP A 323 -20.98 0.30 18.60
N SER A 324 -20.65 0.16 17.31
CA SER A 324 -19.69 1.03 16.62
C SER A 324 -20.08 1.33 15.18
N TYR A 325 -19.65 2.51 14.71
CA TYR A 325 -19.73 2.91 13.30
C TYR A 325 -18.78 2.08 12.42
N ILE A 326 -17.64 1.67 12.97
CA ILE A 326 -16.62 0.84 12.32
C ILE A 326 -16.64 -0.54 13.00
N THR A 327 -16.91 -1.59 12.23
CA THR A 327 -16.90 -2.97 12.74
C THR A 327 -15.48 -3.51 12.84
N ASP A 328 -15.30 -4.52 13.68
CA ASP A 328 -14.17 -5.45 13.57
C ASP A 328 -14.59 -6.77 12.89
N SER A 329 -13.60 -7.61 12.57
CA SER A 329 -13.82 -8.93 11.96
C SER A 329 -14.76 -9.83 12.77
N ALA A 330 -14.72 -9.75 14.10
CA ALA A 330 -15.55 -10.56 14.99
C ALA A 330 -17.04 -10.24 14.83
N ALA A 331 -17.41 -8.97 14.96
CA ALA A 331 -18.80 -8.54 14.73
C ALA A 331 -19.22 -8.70 13.26
N GLY A 332 -18.31 -8.41 12.32
CA GLY A 332 -18.55 -8.50 10.87
C GLY A 332 -18.87 -9.93 10.43
N ALA A 333 -18.04 -10.90 10.83
CA ALA A 333 -18.25 -12.31 10.55
C ALA A 333 -19.44 -12.90 11.34
N THR A 334 -19.64 -12.49 12.60
CA THR A 334 -20.81 -12.88 13.39
C THR A 334 -22.12 -12.53 12.69
N ALA A 335 -22.20 -11.33 12.10
CA ALA A 335 -23.38 -10.92 11.34
C ALA A 335 -23.66 -11.84 10.14
N MET A 336 -22.62 -12.25 9.40
CA MET A 336 -22.76 -13.17 8.27
C MET A 336 -22.99 -14.63 8.70
N ALA A 337 -22.52 -15.03 9.88
CA ALA A 337 -22.66 -16.38 10.40
C ALA A 337 -24.02 -16.63 11.07
N THR A 338 -24.65 -15.59 11.62
CA THR A 338 -25.85 -15.71 12.47
C THR A 338 -27.07 -14.93 11.98
N GLY A 339 -26.88 -13.90 11.15
CA GLY A 339 -27.93 -12.97 10.76
C GLY A 339 -28.24 -11.90 11.80
N HIS A 340 -27.45 -11.78 12.85
CA HIS A 340 -27.61 -10.78 13.91
C HIS A 340 -26.36 -9.91 14.02
N LYS A 341 -26.56 -8.61 14.24
CA LYS A 341 -25.45 -7.73 14.63
C LYS A 341 -24.96 -8.12 16.02
N SER A 342 -23.69 -7.87 16.28
CA SER A 342 -23.04 -8.08 17.57
C SER A 342 -22.10 -6.91 17.87
N ASN A 343 -21.63 -6.83 19.10
CA ASN A 343 -20.64 -5.84 19.51
C ASN A 343 -19.26 -6.20 18.94
N ASN A 344 -18.42 -5.21 18.73
CA ASN A 344 -17.04 -5.48 18.32
C ASN A 344 -16.37 -6.45 19.32
N ARG A 345 -15.48 -7.29 18.79
CA ARG A 345 -14.76 -8.35 19.53
C ARG A 345 -15.59 -9.55 19.94
N PHE A 346 -16.93 -9.51 19.85
CA PHE A 346 -17.78 -10.65 20.20
C PHE A 346 -17.82 -11.67 19.06
N ILE A 347 -17.66 -12.95 19.41
CA ILE A 347 -17.70 -14.09 18.48
C ILE A 347 -19.05 -14.80 18.66
N SER A 348 -19.96 -14.59 17.72
CA SER A 348 -21.25 -15.30 17.60
C SER A 348 -22.08 -15.36 18.87
N VAL A 349 -22.06 -14.27 19.62
CA VAL A 349 -22.95 -13.98 20.73
C VAL A 349 -23.69 -12.68 20.44
N ASP A 350 -24.86 -12.49 21.04
CA ASP A 350 -25.60 -11.22 20.95
C ASP A 350 -24.93 -10.10 21.77
N GLU A 351 -25.51 -8.91 21.74
CA GLU A 351 -25.01 -7.72 22.45
C GLU A 351 -24.88 -7.91 23.98
N ASN A 352 -25.53 -8.94 24.54
CA ASN A 352 -25.49 -9.31 25.95
C ASN A 352 -24.59 -10.52 26.23
N GLY A 353 -23.86 -11.03 25.23
CA GLY A 353 -22.98 -12.18 25.35
C GLY A 353 -23.70 -13.54 25.30
N LYS A 354 -24.98 -13.59 24.89
CA LYS A 354 -25.71 -14.85 24.75
C LYS A 354 -25.39 -15.53 23.41
N PRO A 355 -25.09 -16.84 23.37
CA PRO A 355 -24.84 -17.57 22.13
C PRO A 355 -25.97 -17.41 21.09
N LEU A 356 -25.58 -17.08 19.86
CA LEU A 356 -26.45 -17.01 18.68
C LEU A 356 -26.28 -18.26 17.83
N GLU A 357 -27.37 -18.85 17.34
CA GLU A 357 -27.26 -20.07 16.54
C GLU A 357 -26.58 -19.83 15.17
N LEU A 358 -25.50 -20.56 14.91
CA LEU A 358 -24.67 -20.43 13.72
C LEU A 358 -25.31 -21.08 12.48
N ILE A 359 -25.02 -20.55 11.30
CA ILE A 359 -25.38 -21.18 10.03
C ILE A 359 -24.84 -22.62 9.94
N THR A 360 -23.61 -22.88 10.40
CA THR A 360 -23.00 -24.22 10.41
C THR A 360 -23.76 -25.20 11.30
N GLN A 361 -24.18 -24.77 12.50
CA GLN A 361 -25.01 -25.57 13.40
C GLN A 361 -26.38 -25.90 12.76
N GLN A 362 -27.03 -24.91 12.14
CA GLN A 362 -28.32 -25.12 11.48
C GLN A 362 -28.23 -26.05 10.27
N LEU A 363 -27.17 -25.92 9.48
CA LEU A 363 -26.93 -26.75 8.31
C LEU A 363 -26.52 -28.17 8.71
N ALA A 364 -25.72 -28.35 9.75
CA ALA A 364 -25.38 -29.67 10.29
C ALA A 364 -26.63 -30.46 10.74
N LYS A 365 -27.61 -29.80 11.38
CA LYS A 365 -28.92 -30.40 11.72
C LYS A 365 -29.70 -30.88 10.48
N LYS A 366 -29.40 -30.34 9.30
CA LYS A 366 -29.97 -30.72 8.01
C LYS A 366 -29.06 -31.68 7.21
N ASN A 367 -28.07 -32.29 7.87
CA ASN A 367 -27.08 -33.19 7.31
C ASN A 367 -26.15 -32.56 6.26
N TYR A 368 -26.03 -31.23 6.22
CA TYR A 368 -25.01 -30.59 5.39
C TYR A 368 -23.62 -30.96 5.90
N LYS A 369 -22.68 -31.06 4.97
CA LYS A 369 -21.25 -31.10 5.27
C LYS A 369 -20.69 -29.70 5.40
N THR A 370 -19.86 -29.43 6.41
CA THR A 370 -19.33 -28.08 6.63
C THR A 370 -17.80 -28.07 6.65
N ALA A 371 -17.20 -27.08 5.98
CA ALA A 371 -15.77 -26.81 6.03
C ALA A 371 -15.50 -25.35 6.38
N ILE A 372 -14.49 -25.13 7.22
CA ILE A 372 -13.98 -23.81 7.58
C ILE A 372 -12.48 -23.80 7.24
N ILE A 373 -12.09 -22.87 6.37
CA ILE A 373 -10.72 -22.73 5.87
C ILE A 373 -10.27 -21.29 6.10
N SER A 374 -9.09 -21.07 6.65
CA SER A 374 -8.52 -19.73 6.77
C SER A 374 -7.03 -19.73 6.43
N ALA A 375 -6.60 -18.76 5.63
CA ALA A 375 -5.18 -18.45 5.43
C ALA A 375 -4.59 -17.62 6.60
N GLY A 376 -5.13 -17.81 7.81
CA GLY A 376 -4.71 -17.25 9.08
C GLY A 376 -4.86 -18.27 10.21
N ASN A 377 -4.88 -17.81 11.46
CA ASN A 377 -5.12 -18.69 12.60
C ASN A 377 -6.61 -19.07 12.63
N ILE A 378 -6.92 -20.35 12.81
CA ILE A 378 -8.32 -20.79 12.78
C ILE A 378 -9.15 -20.29 13.97
N THR A 379 -8.47 -19.85 15.03
CA THR A 379 -9.08 -19.22 16.21
C THR A 379 -9.19 -17.70 16.08
N ASP A 380 -8.71 -17.11 14.97
CA ASP A 380 -9.00 -15.71 14.65
C ASP A 380 -10.49 -15.51 14.35
N ALA A 381 -10.92 -14.25 14.38
CA ALA A 381 -12.32 -13.91 14.53
C ALA A 381 -13.24 -14.42 13.41
N THR A 382 -12.83 -14.27 12.15
CA THR A 382 -13.63 -14.66 11.00
C THR A 382 -13.91 -16.16 10.96
N PRO A 383 -12.93 -17.08 11.06
CA PRO A 383 -13.21 -18.51 11.14
C PRO A 383 -13.92 -18.90 12.43
N ALA A 384 -13.54 -18.30 13.57
CA ALA A 384 -14.17 -18.57 14.86
C ALA A 384 -15.67 -18.28 14.87
N ALA A 385 -16.14 -17.23 14.17
CA ALA A 385 -17.56 -16.90 14.08
C ALA A 385 -18.43 -18.03 13.50
N TYR A 386 -17.84 -18.98 12.76
CA TYR A 386 -18.55 -20.12 12.17
C TYR A 386 -18.53 -21.38 13.04
N TYR A 387 -17.93 -21.36 14.24
CA TYR A 387 -17.99 -22.51 15.16
C TYR A 387 -17.96 -22.19 16.68
N ALA A 388 -17.55 -21.00 17.10
CA ALA A 388 -17.38 -20.65 18.52
C ALA A 388 -18.41 -19.65 19.01
N HIS A 389 -18.55 -19.52 20.35
CA HIS A 389 -19.39 -18.51 21.01
C HIS A 389 -18.62 -17.90 22.18
N GLN A 390 -18.01 -16.74 21.97
CA GLN A 390 -17.18 -16.09 22.99
C GLN A 390 -17.44 -14.58 23.04
N PRO A 391 -17.45 -13.95 24.24
CA PRO A 391 -17.60 -12.51 24.38
C PRO A 391 -16.31 -11.74 24.01
N GLU A 392 -15.26 -12.43 23.59
CA GLU A 392 -13.95 -11.83 23.33
C GLU A 392 -13.14 -12.66 22.33
N ARG A 393 -12.83 -12.08 21.18
CA ARG A 393 -12.06 -12.68 20.09
C ARG A 393 -10.64 -13.09 20.49
N SER A 394 -10.07 -12.50 21.54
CA SER A 394 -8.75 -12.88 22.05
C SER A 394 -8.74 -14.16 22.92
N TYR A 395 -9.88 -14.80 23.17
CA TYR A 395 -9.96 -16.05 23.93
C TYR A 395 -9.68 -17.29 23.07
N SER A 396 -8.52 -17.30 22.38
CA SER A 396 -8.18 -18.32 21.37
C SER A 396 -8.28 -19.77 21.87
N GLU A 397 -7.91 -20.04 23.12
CA GLU A 397 -8.05 -21.38 23.70
C GLU A 397 -9.54 -21.75 23.94
N GLN A 398 -10.35 -20.85 24.46
CA GLN A 398 -11.78 -21.09 24.66
C GLN A 398 -12.49 -21.23 23.31
N ILE A 399 -12.12 -20.40 22.33
CA ILE A 399 -12.56 -20.51 20.94
C ILE A 399 -12.24 -21.91 20.41
N ALA A 400 -11.00 -22.39 20.52
CA ALA A 400 -10.63 -23.75 20.09
C ALA A 400 -11.44 -24.85 20.81
N GLU A 401 -11.73 -24.66 22.11
CA GLU A 401 -12.52 -25.62 22.90
C GLU A 401 -13.98 -25.69 22.44
N ASP A 402 -14.60 -24.57 22.02
CA ASP A 402 -15.97 -24.54 21.50
C ASP A 402 -16.16 -25.44 20.27
N PHE A 403 -15.10 -25.70 19.49
CA PHE A 403 -15.15 -26.63 18.36
C PHE A 403 -15.60 -28.04 18.77
N LEU A 404 -15.34 -28.46 20.01
CA LEU A 404 -15.79 -29.77 20.53
C LEU A 404 -17.32 -29.91 20.60
N SER A 405 -18.01 -28.79 20.81
CA SER A 405 -19.46 -28.69 20.93
C SER A 405 -20.13 -28.35 19.60
N ASN A 406 -19.43 -27.62 18.74
CA ASN A 406 -19.93 -27.10 17.47
C ASN A 406 -19.04 -27.52 16.27
N PRO A 407 -18.83 -28.83 16.07
CA PRO A 407 -17.83 -29.28 15.12
C PRO A 407 -18.28 -29.06 13.66
N SER A 408 -17.34 -28.64 12.81
CA SER A 408 -17.44 -28.79 11.35
C SER A 408 -16.72 -30.04 10.87
N ASP A 409 -17.11 -30.62 9.73
CA ASP A 409 -16.45 -31.82 9.21
C ASP A 409 -14.98 -31.55 8.85
N ILE A 410 -14.66 -30.36 8.32
CA ILE A 410 -13.31 -29.98 7.89
C ILE A 410 -12.89 -28.66 8.51
N LEU A 411 -11.67 -28.62 9.05
CA LEU A 411 -11.04 -27.41 9.58
C LEU A 411 -9.60 -27.30 9.04
N ILE A 412 -9.25 -26.21 8.35
CA ILE A 412 -7.90 -26.03 7.79
C ILE A 412 -7.41 -24.59 8.03
N GLY A 413 -6.25 -24.42 8.66
CA GLY A 413 -5.71 -23.09 9.01
C GLY A 413 -4.38 -23.17 9.74
N GLY A 414 -4.02 -22.12 10.49
CA GLY A 414 -3.03 -22.17 11.57
C GLY A 414 -3.69 -22.37 12.94
N GLY A 415 -2.95 -22.13 14.01
CA GLY A 415 -3.42 -22.19 15.40
C GLY A 415 -3.27 -23.56 16.05
N THR A 416 -2.20 -24.30 15.74
CA THR A 416 -2.01 -25.67 16.25
C THR A 416 -1.87 -25.70 17.78
N LYS A 417 -1.26 -24.67 18.37
CA LYS A 417 -0.95 -24.62 19.81
C LYS A 417 -2.20 -24.47 20.67
N GLU A 418 -3.21 -23.76 20.18
CA GLU A 418 -4.50 -23.52 20.80
C GLU A 418 -5.29 -24.84 21.00
N PHE A 419 -4.96 -25.87 20.22
CA PHE A 419 -5.52 -27.22 20.33
C PHE A 419 -4.62 -28.20 21.10
N THR A 420 -3.29 -28.06 21.02
CA THR A 420 -2.34 -29.11 21.48
C THR A 420 -1.51 -28.73 22.71
N SER A 421 -1.22 -27.44 22.89
CA SER A 421 -0.23 -26.91 23.83
C SER A 421 -0.83 -25.79 24.68
N ARG A 422 -1.97 -26.10 25.31
CA ARG A 422 -2.81 -25.13 26.01
C ARG A 422 -2.34 -24.86 27.43
N LYS A 423 -2.67 -23.67 27.95
CA LYS A 423 -2.38 -23.25 29.33
C LYS A 423 -3.09 -24.11 30.37
N ASP A 424 -4.27 -24.63 30.05
CA ASP A 424 -5.05 -25.52 30.92
C ASP A 424 -4.55 -26.98 30.91
N GLY A 425 -3.51 -27.29 30.12
CA GLY A 425 -2.92 -28.62 30.00
C GLY A 425 -3.76 -29.62 29.20
N LYS A 426 -4.89 -29.21 28.63
CA LYS A 426 -5.69 -30.08 27.75
C LYS A 426 -5.04 -30.20 26.38
N ASP A 427 -5.27 -31.36 25.75
CA ASP A 427 -4.89 -31.63 24.37
C ASP A 427 -6.17 -32.02 23.61
N LEU A 428 -6.77 -31.01 22.96
CA LEU A 428 -8.03 -31.16 22.23
C LEU A 428 -7.85 -32.06 21.02
N SER A 429 -6.64 -32.17 20.45
CA SER A 429 -6.37 -33.03 19.30
C SER A 429 -6.67 -34.49 19.62
N LYS A 430 -6.34 -34.96 20.83
CA LYS A 430 -6.65 -36.32 21.30
C LYS A 430 -8.15 -36.56 21.39
N VAL A 431 -8.87 -35.61 21.99
CA VAL A 431 -10.34 -35.67 22.11
C VAL A 431 -11.00 -35.70 20.73
N LEU A 432 -10.47 -34.95 19.76
CA LEU A 432 -10.97 -34.91 18.40
C LEU A 432 -10.68 -36.21 17.64
N ILE A 433 -9.51 -36.81 17.84
CA ILE A 433 -9.17 -38.14 17.29
C ILE A 433 -10.13 -39.21 17.83
N GLU A 434 -10.42 -39.20 19.13
CA GLU A 434 -11.40 -40.10 19.75
C GLU A 434 -12.82 -39.89 19.19
N LYS A 435 -13.17 -38.64 18.85
CA LYS A 435 -14.41 -38.28 18.14
C LYS A 435 -14.39 -38.62 16.63
N GLY A 436 -13.33 -39.26 16.14
CA GLY A 436 -13.22 -39.78 14.77
C GLY A 436 -12.63 -38.82 13.75
N TYR A 437 -12.00 -37.72 14.18
CA TYR A 437 -11.25 -36.84 13.29
C TYR A 437 -9.87 -37.40 12.96
N THR A 438 -9.39 -37.13 11.76
CA THR A 438 -7.95 -37.11 11.51
C THR A 438 -7.41 -35.72 11.85
N PHE A 439 -6.44 -35.63 12.77
CA PHE A 439 -5.78 -34.36 13.11
C PHE A 439 -4.34 -34.38 12.59
N SER A 440 -3.90 -33.29 11.97
CA SER A 440 -2.50 -33.10 11.57
C SER A 440 -2.05 -31.67 11.77
N ASP A 441 -0.77 -31.52 12.12
CA ASP A 441 -0.07 -30.24 12.25
C ASP A 441 0.78 -29.89 11.01
N LYS A 442 0.58 -30.61 9.90
CA LYS A 442 1.40 -30.49 8.68
C LYS A 442 0.52 -30.38 7.46
N PHE A 443 0.64 -29.27 6.73
CA PHE A 443 -0.19 -29.01 5.56
C PHE A 443 0.00 -30.07 4.45
N ASN A 444 1.21 -30.60 4.28
CA ASN A 444 1.49 -31.62 3.27
C ASN A 444 0.75 -32.96 3.47
N THR A 445 0.16 -33.21 4.64
CA THR A 445 -0.62 -34.43 4.88
C THR A 445 -1.97 -34.39 4.19
N LEU A 446 -2.44 -33.20 3.80
CA LEU A 446 -3.74 -32.95 3.19
C LEU A 446 -4.05 -33.91 2.04
N ASP A 447 -3.06 -34.21 1.19
CA ASP A 447 -3.20 -35.09 0.02
C ASP A 447 -3.48 -36.56 0.40
N THR A 448 -3.00 -36.99 1.56
CA THR A 448 -3.05 -38.39 2.00
C THR A 448 -4.27 -38.73 2.87
N ILE A 449 -4.93 -37.71 3.45
CA ILE A 449 -6.08 -37.91 4.33
C ILE A 449 -7.25 -38.55 3.55
N LYS A 450 -7.71 -39.72 3.99
CA LYS A 450 -8.88 -40.41 3.41
C LYS A 450 -10.17 -40.18 4.20
N ASN A 451 -10.05 -39.78 5.46
CA ASN A 451 -11.18 -39.50 6.33
C ASN A 451 -12.00 -38.31 5.79
N THR A 452 -13.31 -38.34 6.04
CA THR A 452 -14.22 -37.24 5.69
C THR A 452 -14.32 -36.19 6.79
N LYS A 453 -13.81 -36.50 7.99
CA LYS A 453 -13.67 -35.58 9.10
C LYS A 453 -12.20 -35.36 9.43
N PHE A 454 -11.70 -34.14 9.24
CA PHE A 454 -10.29 -33.87 9.50
C PHE A 454 -10.00 -32.41 9.85
N ILE A 455 -8.89 -32.23 10.56
CA ILE A 455 -8.36 -30.95 10.99
C ILE A 455 -6.89 -30.89 10.60
N VAL A 456 -6.48 -29.86 9.86
CA VAL A 456 -5.09 -29.62 9.47
C VAL A 456 -4.71 -28.21 9.89
N LEU A 457 -3.89 -28.08 10.95
CA LEU A 457 -3.46 -26.78 11.48
C LEU A 457 -1.95 -26.63 11.36
N ASP A 458 -1.46 -25.73 10.53
CA ASP A 458 -0.02 -25.56 10.28
C ASP A 458 0.34 -24.08 10.15
N ASP A 459 0.88 -23.50 11.23
CA ASP A 459 1.28 -22.10 11.31
C ASP A 459 2.29 -21.70 10.22
N ALA A 460 3.15 -22.63 9.79
CA ALA A 460 4.15 -22.36 8.75
C ALA A 460 3.52 -22.22 7.35
N SER A 461 2.31 -22.75 7.17
CA SER A 461 1.57 -22.75 5.90
C SER A 461 0.54 -21.62 5.81
N VAL A 462 0.42 -20.76 6.82
CA VAL A 462 -0.46 -19.58 6.84
C VAL A 462 0.31 -18.28 7.07
N VAL A 463 1.59 -18.23 6.64
CA VAL A 463 2.39 -16.98 6.54
C VAL A 463 1.91 -16.10 5.37
N SER A 464 2.46 -14.90 5.20
CA SER A 464 2.08 -14.04 4.07
C SER A 464 2.53 -14.63 2.73
N MET A 465 1.89 -14.21 1.63
CA MET A 465 2.33 -14.50 0.27
C MET A 465 3.72 -13.94 -0.01
N LYS A 466 4.09 -12.83 0.65
CA LYS A 466 5.45 -12.28 0.58
C LYS A 466 6.48 -13.20 1.25
N ASP A 467 6.06 -13.93 2.29
CA ASP A 467 6.89 -14.86 3.06
C ASP A 467 6.78 -16.32 2.57
N GLY A 468 6.10 -16.56 1.43
CA GLY A 468 6.13 -17.83 0.72
C GLY A 468 5.05 -18.84 1.13
N ARG A 469 3.84 -18.40 1.49
CA ARG A 469 2.68 -19.27 1.81
C ARG A 469 2.41 -20.39 0.78
N GLY A 470 2.72 -20.16 -0.49
CA GLY A 470 2.47 -21.12 -1.56
C GLY A 470 0.99 -21.16 -1.96
N ASP A 471 0.45 -22.34 -2.25
CA ASP A 471 -0.89 -22.56 -2.80
C ASP A 471 -1.93 -22.99 -1.75
N PHE A 472 -1.73 -22.59 -0.48
CA PHE A 472 -2.51 -23.00 0.68
C PHE A 472 -4.03 -22.93 0.45
N LEU A 473 -4.56 -21.77 0.02
CA LEU A 473 -6.00 -21.56 -0.17
C LEU A 473 -6.58 -22.51 -1.22
N THR A 474 -5.98 -22.54 -2.41
CA THR A 474 -6.48 -23.35 -3.54
C THR A 474 -6.38 -24.86 -3.29
N LYS A 475 -5.32 -25.32 -2.61
CA LYS A 475 -5.18 -26.73 -2.18
C LYS A 475 -6.21 -27.11 -1.11
N SER A 476 -6.41 -26.24 -0.11
CA SER A 476 -7.40 -26.46 0.95
C SER A 476 -8.81 -26.56 0.38
N PHE A 477 -9.17 -25.66 -0.53
CA PHE A 477 -10.45 -25.67 -1.22
C PHE A 477 -10.64 -26.92 -2.10
N ALA A 478 -9.63 -27.30 -2.88
CA ALA A 478 -9.65 -28.53 -3.68
C ALA A 478 -9.84 -29.77 -2.80
N LYS A 479 -9.18 -29.82 -1.65
CA LYS A 479 -9.33 -30.93 -0.71
C LYS A 479 -10.74 -31.00 -0.14
N ALA A 480 -11.28 -29.88 0.34
CA ALA A 480 -12.61 -29.85 0.94
C ALA A 480 -13.69 -30.27 -0.07
N THR A 481 -13.68 -29.67 -1.26
CA THR A 481 -14.64 -29.99 -2.33
C THR A 481 -14.52 -31.43 -2.82
N SER A 482 -13.31 -31.97 -3.03
CA SER A 482 -13.12 -33.37 -3.42
C SER A 482 -13.51 -34.37 -2.32
N THR A 483 -13.43 -33.97 -1.05
CA THR A 483 -13.92 -34.77 0.07
C THR A 483 -15.44 -34.80 0.11
N PHE A 484 -16.09 -33.65 -0.04
CA PHE A 484 -17.56 -33.57 -0.02
C PHE A 484 -18.22 -34.17 -1.27
N ALA A 485 -17.55 -34.14 -2.42
CA ALA A 485 -18.00 -34.81 -3.65
C ALA A 485 -18.18 -36.33 -3.50
N LYS A 486 -17.58 -36.96 -2.48
CA LYS A 486 -17.76 -38.39 -2.17
C LYS A 486 -19.07 -38.69 -1.44
N THR A 487 -19.80 -37.66 -1.03
CA THR A 487 -21.07 -37.78 -0.28
C THR A 487 -22.22 -37.26 -1.14
N LYS A 488 -23.44 -37.75 -0.87
CA LYS A 488 -24.67 -37.19 -1.49
C LYS A 488 -25.23 -36.00 -0.71
N ASN A 489 -24.64 -35.68 0.43
CA ASN A 489 -25.11 -34.62 1.30
C ASN A 489 -24.71 -33.27 0.69
N PRO A 490 -25.57 -32.25 0.80
CA PRO A 490 -25.19 -30.90 0.41
C PRO A 490 -24.10 -30.36 1.33
N PHE A 491 -23.43 -29.28 0.95
CA PHE A 491 -22.35 -28.71 1.75
C PHE A 491 -22.36 -27.18 1.85
N PHE A 492 -21.69 -26.69 2.88
CA PHE A 492 -21.35 -25.29 3.10
C PHE A 492 -19.85 -25.17 3.36
N ILE A 493 -19.15 -24.34 2.58
CA ILE A 493 -17.73 -24.03 2.77
C ILE A 493 -17.63 -22.54 3.07
N MET A 494 -16.99 -22.19 4.19
CA MET A 494 -16.45 -20.85 4.38
C MET A 494 -14.93 -20.92 4.22
N ALA A 495 -14.37 -20.09 3.33
CA ALA A 495 -12.92 -19.98 3.15
C ALA A 495 -12.47 -18.52 3.15
N GLU A 496 -11.38 -18.24 3.87
CA GLU A 496 -10.95 -16.88 4.16
C GLU A 496 -9.53 -16.58 3.66
N GLY A 497 -9.39 -15.50 2.89
CA GLY A 497 -8.12 -14.83 2.63
C GLY A 497 -7.82 -13.79 3.73
N ALA A 498 -7.35 -14.26 4.89
CA ALA A 498 -7.23 -13.45 6.11
C ALA A 498 -6.23 -12.28 6.02
N GLN A 499 -5.19 -12.41 5.20
CA GLN A 499 -4.03 -11.52 5.29
C GLN A 499 -4.13 -10.26 4.40
N ILE A 500 -5.22 -10.09 3.64
CA ILE A 500 -5.50 -8.83 2.93
C ILE A 500 -5.63 -7.71 3.98
N ASP A 501 -6.38 -7.95 5.04
CA ASP A 501 -6.51 -7.10 6.22
C ASP A 501 -5.17 -6.80 6.89
N TYR A 502 -4.34 -7.83 7.08
CA TYR A 502 -3.02 -7.67 7.69
C TYR A 502 -2.13 -6.74 6.85
N GLY A 503 -2.23 -6.82 5.52
CA GLY A 503 -1.59 -5.86 4.62
C GLY A 503 -2.09 -4.42 4.81
N GLY A 504 -3.40 -4.26 5.00
CA GLY A 504 -4.05 -2.98 5.28
C GLY A 504 -3.58 -2.36 6.59
N HIS A 505 -3.60 -3.11 7.69
CA HIS A 505 -3.08 -2.67 8.99
C HIS A 505 -1.58 -2.32 8.97
N LYS A 506 -0.79 -2.99 8.11
CA LYS A 506 0.62 -2.68 7.89
C LYS A 506 0.84 -1.50 6.94
N THR A 507 -0.21 -0.92 6.39
CA THR A 507 -0.14 0.16 5.39
C THR A 507 0.82 -0.20 4.25
N ASN A 508 0.74 -1.44 3.76
CA ASN A 508 1.68 -2.02 2.81
C ASN A 508 0.98 -2.51 1.55
N VAL A 509 1.17 -1.80 0.43
CA VAL A 509 0.53 -2.11 -0.86
C VAL A 509 1.00 -3.42 -1.44
N GLU A 510 2.30 -3.78 -1.34
CA GLU A 510 2.79 -5.08 -1.79
C GLU A 510 2.07 -6.21 -1.06
N TYR A 511 1.92 -6.10 0.26
CA TYR A 511 1.27 -7.11 1.07
C TYR A 511 -0.20 -7.26 0.67
N VAL A 512 -0.97 -6.16 0.64
CA VAL A 512 -2.37 -6.17 0.20
C VAL A 512 -2.53 -6.81 -1.18
N VAL A 513 -1.72 -6.38 -2.15
CA VAL A 513 -1.86 -6.84 -3.54
C VAL A 513 -1.55 -8.32 -3.66
N ARG A 514 -0.45 -8.82 -3.07
CA ARG A 514 -0.09 -10.24 -3.16
C ARG A 514 -1.17 -11.14 -2.55
N GLU A 515 -1.75 -10.72 -1.43
CA GLU A 515 -2.84 -11.44 -0.78
C GLU A 515 -4.13 -11.41 -1.60
N MET A 516 -4.46 -10.25 -2.18
CA MET A 516 -5.62 -10.13 -3.07
C MET A 516 -5.47 -11.06 -4.29
N LEU A 517 -4.28 -11.10 -4.92
CA LEU A 517 -4.04 -11.97 -6.08
C LEU A 517 -4.11 -13.45 -5.74
N ASP A 518 -3.66 -13.87 -4.54
CA ASP A 518 -3.82 -15.25 -4.09
C ASP A 518 -5.31 -15.59 -3.85
N PHE A 519 -6.06 -14.67 -3.24
CA PHE A 519 -7.50 -14.83 -3.06
C PHE A 519 -8.25 -14.87 -4.40
N ASP A 520 -7.86 -14.09 -5.41
CA ASP A 520 -8.47 -14.13 -6.74
C ASP A 520 -8.27 -15.49 -7.45
N LYS A 521 -7.14 -16.17 -7.21
CA LYS A 521 -6.94 -17.55 -7.71
C LYS A 521 -7.94 -18.52 -7.09
N LEU A 522 -8.21 -18.39 -5.79
CA LEU A 522 -9.25 -19.17 -5.11
C LEU A 522 -10.63 -18.86 -5.69
N VAL A 523 -10.95 -17.59 -5.93
CA VAL A 523 -12.22 -17.18 -6.57
C VAL A 523 -12.36 -17.83 -7.96
N GLY A 524 -11.31 -17.80 -8.77
CA GLY A 524 -11.29 -18.45 -10.08
C GLY A 524 -11.56 -19.96 -10.00
N GLN A 525 -10.90 -20.64 -9.07
CA GLN A 525 -11.11 -22.07 -8.83
C GLN A 525 -12.53 -22.40 -8.33
N ALA A 526 -13.10 -21.53 -7.49
CA ALA A 526 -14.46 -21.69 -7.01
C ALA A 526 -15.50 -21.49 -8.12
N MET A 527 -15.30 -20.52 -9.02
CA MET A 527 -16.14 -20.36 -10.21
C MET A 527 -16.07 -21.58 -11.12
N GLU A 528 -14.86 -22.12 -11.36
CA GLU A 528 -14.71 -23.36 -12.13
C GLU A 528 -15.45 -24.53 -11.47
N PHE A 529 -15.42 -24.61 -10.14
CA PHE A 529 -16.17 -25.61 -9.40
C PHE A 529 -17.68 -25.44 -9.61
N VAL A 530 -18.22 -24.21 -9.53
CA VAL A 530 -19.65 -23.93 -9.75
C VAL A 530 -20.09 -24.33 -11.17
N ASP A 531 -19.28 -24.05 -12.20
CA ASP A 531 -19.61 -24.45 -13.58
C ASP A 531 -19.68 -25.98 -13.75
N LYS A 532 -18.88 -26.74 -13.00
CA LYS A 532 -18.93 -28.21 -12.97
C LYS A 532 -20.01 -28.74 -12.03
N ASN A 533 -20.51 -27.93 -11.11
CA ASN A 533 -21.47 -28.30 -10.06
C ASN A 533 -22.60 -27.25 -9.97
N PRO A 534 -23.50 -27.18 -10.97
CA PRO A 534 -24.42 -26.05 -11.17
C PRO A 534 -25.52 -25.90 -10.11
N GLU A 535 -25.54 -26.75 -9.09
CA GLU A 535 -26.38 -26.62 -7.89
C GLU A 535 -25.63 -25.95 -6.72
N THR A 536 -24.54 -25.21 -7.01
CA THR A 536 -23.68 -24.55 -6.02
C THR A 536 -23.74 -23.04 -6.17
N LEU A 537 -24.06 -22.33 -5.09
CA LEU A 537 -23.96 -20.88 -5.01
C LEU A 537 -22.58 -20.48 -4.45
N LEU A 538 -21.85 -19.64 -5.17
CA LEU A 538 -20.65 -18.96 -4.72
C LEU A 538 -21.01 -17.52 -4.32
N ILE A 539 -20.53 -17.10 -3.16
CA ILE A 539 -20.57 -15.73 -2.66
C ILE A 539 -19.14 -15.33 -2.30
N VAL A 540 -18.70 -14.16 -2.75
CA VAL A 540 -17.39 -13.58 -2.42
C VAL A 540 -17.62 -12.19 -1.84
N THR A 541 -17.09 -11.92 -0.65
CA THR A 541 -17.23 -10.62 0.01
C THR A 541 -16.11 -10.38 1.02
N ALA A 542 -16.26 -9.36 1.87
CA ALA A 542 -15.42 -9.05 3.00
C ALA A 542 -16.29 -8.84 4.25
N ASP A 543 -15.65 -8.80 5.40
CA ASP A 543 -16.22 -8.41 6.69
C ASP A 543 -16.17 -6.88 6.91
N HIS A 544 -15.11 -6.21 6.44
CA HIS A 544 -14.93 -4.74 6.40
C HIS A 544 -13.88 -4.30 5.35
N GLU A 545 -13.64 -2.99 5.24
CA GLU A 545 -12.47 -2.43 4.54
C GLU A 545 -11.37 -2.10 5.55
N THR A 546 -10.11 -2.23 5.13
CA THR A 546 -8.96 -1.95 6.02
C THR A 546 -7.95 -0.98 5.42
N GLY A 547 -7.63 0.05 6.19
CA GLY A 547 -6.57 1.03 5.93
C GLY A 547 -7.01 2.29 5.20
N GLY A 548 -8.25 2.35 4.69
CA GLY A 548 -8.72 3.45 3.86
C GLY A 548 -7.83 3.66 2.64
N LEU A 549 -7.47 2.56 1.97
CA LEU A 549 -6.53 2.57 0.86
C LEU A 549 -7.08 3.42 -0.29
N SER A 550 -6.35 4.46 -0.67
CA SER A 550 -6.57 5.25 -1.88
C SER A 550 -5.51 4.92 -2.91
N LEU A 551 -5.88 4.82 -4.20
CA LEU A 551 -4.93 4.58 -5.29
C LEU A 551 -4.57 5.92 -5.93
N ILE A 552 -3.33 6.35 -5.74
CA ILE A 552 -2.86 7.69 -6.10
C ILE A 552 -2.05 7.71 -7.41
N ASP A 553 -1.57 6.55 -7.86
CA ASP A 553 -0.96 6.33 -9.18
C ASP A 553 -0.96 4.83 -9.51
N GLY A 554 -0.72 4.50 -10.78
CA GLY A 554 -0.66 3.13 -11.23
C GLY A 554 -0.55 3.02 -12.74
N ASN A 555 -0.17 1.84 -13.21
CA ASN A 555 -0.17 1.54 -14.62
C ASN A 555 -0.56 0.08 -14.84
N ILE A 556 -1.71 -0.10 -15.48
CA ILE A 556 -2.30 -1.41 -15.78
C ILE A 556 -1.33 -2.22 -16.67
N GLU A 557 -0.81 -1.66 -17.74
CA GLU A 557 0.07 -2.40 -18.67
C GLU A 557 1.36 -2.91 -18.00
N LYS A 558 1.92 -2.10 -17.09
CA LYS A 558 3.16 -2.41 -16.34
C LYS A 558 2.90 -3.22 -15.07
N GLY A 559 1.66 -3.29 -14.59
CA GLY A 559 1.29 -4.01 -13.37
C GLY A 559 1.75 -3.34 -12.08
N TYR A 560 1.86 -2.00 -12.02
CA TYR A 560 2.23 -1.29 -10.80
C TYR A 560 1.10 -0.46 -10.21
N VAL A 561 1.13 -0.32 -8.89
CA VAL A 561 0.18 0.43 -8.07
C VAL A 561 0.96 1.27 -7.06
N HIS A 562 0.52 2.52 -6.87
CA HIS A 562 0.94 3.36 -5.76
C HIS A 562 -0.31 3.76 -4.96
N GLY A 563 -0.32 3.38 -3.68
CA GLY A 563 -1.40 3.68 -2.75
C GLY A 563 -1.08 4.78 -1.75
N SER A 564 -2.08 5.14 -0.96
CA SER A 564 -1.95 5.93 0.27
C SER A 564 -3.01 5.44 1.25
N PHE A 565 -2.66 5.34 2.53
CA PHE A 565 -3.55 4.85 3.57
C PHE A 565 -3.96 6.01 4.48
N SER A 566 -5.26 6.15 4.76
CA SER A 566 -5.75 7.19 5.68
C SER A 566 -5.67 6.76 7.14
N THR A 567 -5.57 5.45 7.40
CA THR A 567 -5.48 4.87 8.74
C THR A 567 -4.70 3.54 8.66
N ASN A 568 -4.27 3.03 9.80
CA ASN A 568 -3.76 1.67 9.95
C ASN A 568 -4.82 0.74 10.59
N ASP A 569 -6.09 1.09 10.49
CA ASP A 569 -7.24 0.41 11.10
C ASP A 569 -8.37 0.26 10.06
N HIS A 570 -9.50 -0.33 10.45
CA HIS A 570 -10.64 -0.52 9.57
C HIS A 570 -11.34 0.79 9.22
N THR A 571 -12.12 0.79 8.13
CA THR A 571 -13.04 1.88 7.81
C THR A 571 -14.47 1.39 7.63
N ALA A 572 -15.42 2.32 7.68
CA ALA A 572 -16.86 2.02 7.57
C ALA A 572 -17.36 1.93 6.11
N VAL A 573 -16.45 1.88 5.13
CA VAL A 573 -16.83 1.81 3.70
C VAL A 573 -17.57 0.49 3.45
N PRO A 574 -18.75 0.51 2.81
CA PRO A 574 -19.44 -0.71 2.41
C PRO A 574 -18.56 -1.58 1.51
N VAL A 575 -18.57 -2.88 1.77
CA VAL A 575 -17.73 -3.84 1.04
C VAL A 575 -18.51 -4.49 -0.10
N PRO A 576 -17.86 -4.83 -1.23
CA PRO A 576 -18.55 -5.46 -2.33
C PRO A 576 -18.96 -6.91 -2.02
N VAL A 577 -20.06 -7.33 -2.63
CA VAL A 577 -20.53 -8.72 -2.63
C VAL A 577 -20.66 -9.17 -4.07
N PHE A 578 -19.96 -10.23 -4.43
CA PHE A 578 -20.07 -10.89 -5.74
C PHE A 578 -20.75 -12.24 -5.55
N ALA A 579 -21.67 -12.60 -6.45
CA ALA A 579 -22.33 -13.90 -6.38
C ALA A 579 -22.42 -14.60 -7.74
N TYR A 580 -22.20 -15.90 -7.76
CA TYR A 580 -22.28 -16.72 -8.97
C TYR A 580 -22.93 -18.08 -8.67
N GLY A 581 -23.85 -18.54 -9.52
CA GLY A 581 -24.63 -19.76 -9.27
C GLY A 581 -26.14 -19.52 -9.17
N PRO A 582 -26.94 -20.58 -8.90
CA PRO A 582 -28.37 -20.48 -8.66
C PRO A 582 -28.70 -19.56 -7.47
N GLY A 583 -29.58 -18.59 -7.69
CA GLY A 583 -30.01 -17.61 -6.69
C GLY A 583 -29.07 -16.43 -6.50
N ALA A 584 -27.99 -16.32 -7.29
CA ALA A 584 -27.03 -15.21 -7.20
C ALA A 584 -27.71 -13.83 -7.31
N GLU A 585 -28.76 -13.69 -8.11
CA GLU A 585 -29.49 -12.43 -8.30
C GLU A 585 -30.07 -11.81 -7.01
N ASN A 586 -30.18 -12.60 -5.95
CA ASN A 586 -30.64 -12.14 -4.63
C ASN A 586 -29.59 -11.29 -3.89
N PHE A 587 -28.35 -11.25 -4.37
CA PHE A 587 -27.23 -10.49 -3.81
C PHE A 587 -26.97 -9.16 -4.55
N ASN A 588 -27.90 -8.73 -5.41
CA ASN A 588 -27.86 -7.38 -5.99
C ASN A 588 -28.32 -6.32 -4.97
N GLY A 589 -27.84 -5.10 -5.15
CA GLY A 589 -28.25 -3.93 -4.36
C GLY A 589 -27.38 -3.66 -3.14
N VAL A 590 -27.88 -2.83 -2.22
CA VAL A 590 -27.18 -2.44 -0.98
C VAL A 590 -27.97 -2.96 0.20
N TYR A 591 -27.32 -3.68 1.12
CA TYR A 591 -27.97 -4.32 2.25
C TYR A 591 -27.04 -4.47 3.47
N GLN A 592 -27.57 -4.85 4.62
CA GLN A 592 -26.77 -5.13 5.81
C GLN A 592 -26.03 -6.47 5.66
N ASN A 593 -24.81 -6.59 6.22
CA ASN A 593 -24.08 -7.87 6.23
C ASN A 593 -24.85 -9.02 6.90
N THR A 594 -25.79 -8.74 7.80
CA THR A 594 -26.73 -9.74 8.36
C THR A 594 -27.64 -10.37 7.31
N GLU A 595 -27.97 -9.66 6.24
CA GLU A 595 -28.82 -10.18 5.17
C GLU A 595 -28.12 -11.23 4.32
N ILE A 596 -26.78 -11.31 4.34
CA ILE A 596 -26.04 -12.39 3.66
C ILE A 596 -26.48 -13.74 4.23
N TYR A 597 -26.51 -13.87 5.56
CA TYR A 597 -27.06 -15.03 6.25
C TYR A 597 -28.50 -15.31 5.82
N THR A 598 -29.38 -14.31 5.92
CA THR A 598 -30.82 -14.49 5.64
C THR A 598 -31.06 -14.91 4.20
N LYS A 599 -30.34 -14.33 3.23
CA LYS A 599 -30.42 -14.67 1.81
C LYS A 599 -29.94 -16.09 1.54
N ILE A 600 -28.81 -16.51 2.13
CA ILE A 600 -28.32 -17.90 2.03
C ILE A 600 -29.39 -18.87 2.57
N MET A 601 -29.89 -18.62 3.78
CA MET A 601 -30.86 -19.52 4.41
C MET A 601 -32.18 -19.58 3.63
N ALA A 602 -32.68 -18.45 3.11
CA ALA A 602 -33.88 -18.43 2.30
C ALA A 602 -33.77 -19.27 1.02
N LEU A 603 -32.58 -19.31 0.42
CA LEU A 603 -32.29 -20.10 -0.78
C LEU A 603 -32.17 -21.61 -0.49
N LEU A 604 -31.64 -21.99 0.68
CA LEU A 604 -31.47 -23.39 1.08
C LEU A 604 -32.74 -24.02 1.70
N VAL A 605 -33.68 -23.21 2.20
CA VAL A 605 -34.86 -23.70 2.96
C VAL A 605 -36.10 -23.94 2.10
N LYS A 606 -36.19 -23.39 0.87
CA LYS A 606 -37.35 -23.60 -0.01
C LYS A 606 -37.35 -25.02 -0.60
N LYS A 607 -38.19 -25.88 -0.01
CA LYS A 607 -38.66 -27.15 -0.58
C LYS A 607 -39.83 -26.93 -1.54
#